data_AF-A0A952DD96-F1
#
_entry.id   AF-A0A952DD96-F1
#
_cell.length_a   1.000
_cell.length_b   1.000
_cell.length_c   1.000
_cell.angle_alpha   90.00
_cell.angle_beta   90.00
_cell.angle_gamma   90.00
#
_symmetry.space_group_name_H-M   'P 1'
#
loop_
_entity.id
_entity.type
_entity.pdbx_description
1 polymer ?
#
loop_
_entity_poly.entity_id
_entity_poly.type
_entity_poly.pdbx_seq_one_letter_code
_entity_poly.pdbx_strand_id
1 'polypeptide(L)' 'MRVLLQRVSRAEVRVEGRVTGAIGAGFLLLVGLTHTDSEAHLVWMADKIVGLRLFGDAEGKMNLALDDVRAA' A
#
# COMPACT_ATOMS: atom_id res chain seq x y z
N MET A 1 4.72 -9.39 -12.36
CA MET A 1 4.25 -8.21 -11.61
C MET A 1 5.23 -7.93 -10.52
N ARG A 2 5.51 -6.65 -10.28
CA ARG A 2 6.31 -6.20 -9.14
C ARG A 2 5.62 -5.01 -8.50
N VAL A 3 5.68 -4.96 -7.18
CA VAL A 3 5.16 -3.83 -6.41
C VAL A 3 6.29 -3.32 -5.52
N LEU A 4 6.62 -2.03 -5.66
CA LEU A 4 7.41 -1.32 -4.66
C LEU A 4 6.45 -0.69 -3.68
N LEU A 5 6.48 -1.18 -2.44
CA LEU A 5 5.63 -0.69 -1.36
C LEU A 5 6.40 0.31 -0.50
N GLN A 6 5.77 1.45 -0.22
CA GLN A 6 6.28 2.45 0.71
C GLN A 6 5.26 2.65 1.83
N ARG A 7 5.70 2.45 3.08
CA ARG A 7 4.93 2.90 4.24
C ARG A 7 5.07 4.41 4.36
N VAL A 8 3.94 5.11 4.39
CA VAL A 8 3.89 6.58 4.35
C VAL A 8 3.03 7.12 5.49
N SER A 9 3.35 8.33 5.95
CA SER A 9 2.45 9.12 6.81
C SER A 9 1.42 9.91 6.00
N ARG A 10 1.70 10.15 4.71
CA ARG A 10 0.78 10.68 3.69
C ARG A 10 1.33 10.42 2.28
N ALA A 11 0.45 10.37 1.27
CA ALA A 11 0.85 10.42 -0.14
C ALA A 11 -0.26 11.05 -0.99
N GLU A 12 0.10 11.65 -2.12
CA GLU A 12 -0.84 12.22 -3.09
C GLU A 12 -0.33 12.10 -4.52
N VAL A 13 -1.26 12.11 -5.48
CA VAL A 13 -0.99 12.17 -6.91
C VAL A 13 -1.52 13.50 -7.44
N ARG A 14 -0.70 14.19 -8.24
CA ARG A 14 -1.08 15.43 -8.91
C ARG A 14 -0.96 15.31 -10.43
N VAL A 15 -1.98 15.79 -11.12
CA VAL A 15 -2.00 15.94 -12.59
C VAL A 15 -2.25 17.42 -12.89
N GLU A 16 -1.34 18.06 -13.62
CA GLU A 16 -1.40 19.51 -13.91
C GLU A 16 -1.60 20.37 -12.64
N GLY A 17 -0.92 19.98 -11.54
CA GLY A 17 -0.99 20.66 -10.25
C GLY A 17 -2.21 20.34 -9.39
N ARG A 18 -3.23 19.67 -9.94
CA ARG A 18 -4.46 19.28 -9.22
C ARG A 18 -4.32 17.91 -8.58
N VAL A 19 -4.74 17.78 -7.33
CA VAL A 19 -4.74 16.49 -6.61
C VAL A 19 -5.84 15.60 -7.20
N THR A 20 -5.45 14.43 -7.70
CA THR A 20 -6.36 13.41 -8.25
C THR A 20 -6.60 12.24 -7.30
N GLY A 21 -5.76 12.11 -6.27
CA GLY A 21 -5.92 11.15 -5.20
C GLY A 21 -4.95 11.45 -4.07
N ALA A 22 -5.39 11.23 -2.83
CA ALA A 22 -4.58 11.43 -1.64
C ALA A 22 -4.97 10.43 -0.55
N ILE A 23 -3.99 10.07 0.27
CA ILE A 23 -4.15 9.22 1.45
C ILE A 23 -3.43 9.83 2.65
N GLY A 24 -3.93 9.52 3.85
CA GLY A 24 -3.21 9.73 5.10
C GLY A 24 -2.15 8.64 5.34
N ALA A 25 -1.99 8.21 6.60
CA ALA A 25 -1.11 7.11 6.93
C ALA A 25 -1.54 5.83 6.21
N GLY A 26 -0.59 5.11 5.61
CA GLY A 26 -0.91 3.93 4.82
C GLY A 26 0.23 3.46 3.94
N PHE A 27 -0.13 2.85 2.80
CA PHE A 27 0.81 2.39 1.78
C PHE A 27 0.66 3.17 0.48
N LEU A 28 1.79 3.61 -0.08
CA LEU A 28 1.92 4.00 -1.47
C LEU A 28 2.53 2.83 -2.24
N LEU A 29 1.87 2.42 -3.34
CA LEU A 29 2.29 1.30 -4.17
C LEU A 29 2.68 1.80 -5.55
N LEU A 30 3.91 1.51 -5.97
CA LEU A 30 4.32 1.64 -7.38
C LEU A 30 4.24 0.25 -8.02
N VAL A 31 3.29 0.09 -8.93
CA VAL A 31 2.92 -1.22 -9.49
C VAL A 31 3.41 -1.31 -10.93
N GLY A 32 4.22 -2.33 -11.22
CA GLY A 32 4.65 -2.71 -12.56
C GLY A 32 4.04 -4.04 -12.98
N LEU A 33 3.35 -4.05 -14.12
CA LEU A 33 2.74 -5.24 -14.71
C LEU A 33 3.43 -5.57 -16.06
N THR A 34 3.50 -6.84 -16.39
CA THR A 34 4.03 -7.36 -17.66
C THR A 34 3.05 -8.34 -18.31
N HIS A 35 3.27 -8.70 -19.58
CA HIS A 35 2.37 -9.56 -20.36
C HIS A 35 2.13 -10.98 -19.80
N THR A 36 2.99 -11.44 -18.88
CA THR A 36 2.83 -12.73 -18.19
C THR A 36 2.01 -12.64 -16.90
N ASP A 37 1.55 -11.45 -16.52
CA ASP A 37 0.74 -11.27 -15.33
C ASP A 37 -0.72 -11.65 -15.54
N SER A 38 -1.26 -12.35 -14.56
CA SER A 38 -2.64 -12.83 -14.55
C SER A 38 -3.42 -12.19 -13.42
N GLU A 39 -4.75 -12.32 -13.49
CA GLU A 39 -5.65 -11.92 -12.40
C GLU A 39 -5.34 -12.66 -11.10
N ALA A 40 -4.94 -13.92 -11.18
CA ALA A 40 -4.50 -14.68 -10.00
C ALA A 40 -3.27 -14.05 -9.32
N HIS A 41 -2.32 -13.49 -10.09
CA HIS A 41 -1.20 -12.74 -9.52
C HIS A 41 -1.66 -11.45 -8.83
N LEU A 42 -2.70 -10.79 -9.35
CA LEU A 42 -3.25 -9.56 -8.76
C LEU A 42 -3.90 -9.84 -7.42
N VAL A 43 -4.79 -10.84 -7.36
CA VAL A 43 -5.47 -11.25 -6.12
C VAL A 43 -4.44 -11.64 -5.07
N TRP A 44 -3.50 -12.52 -5.42
CA TRP A 44 -2.46 -12.96 -4.50
C TRP A 44 -1.59 -11.81 -3.97
N MET A 45 -1.21 -10.87 -4.85
CA MET A 45 -0.41 -9.71 -4.44
C MET A 45 -1.19 -8.75 -3.54
N ALA A 46 -2.47 -8.52 -3.83
CA ALA A 46 -3.35 -7.69 -3.02
C ALA A 46 -3.50 -8.27 -1.61
N ASP A 47 -3.85 -9.56 -1.50
CA ASP A 47 -3.99 -10.26 -0.22
C ASP A 47 -2.68 -10.20 0.58
N LYS A 48 -1.56 -10.43 -0.10
CA LYS A 48 -0.23 -10.33 0.51
C LYS A 48 0.01 -8.93 1.08
N ILE A 49 -0.26 -7.87 0.32
CA ILE A 49 0.01 -6.49 0.73
C ILE A 49 -0.85 -6.08 1.93
N VAL A 50 -2.14 -6.40 1.92
CA VAL A 50 -3.04 -6.06 3.05
C VAL A 50 -2.60 -6.76 4.33
N GLY A 51 -2.12 -8.01 4.23
CA GLY A 51 -1.62 -8.78 5.37
C GLY A 51 -0.22 -8.40 5.89
N LEU A 52 0.51 -7.48 5.23
CA LEU A 52 1.85 -7.10 5.67
C LEU A 52 1.82 -6.27 6.95
N ARG A 53 2.48 -6.79 8.00
CA ARG A 53 2.60 -6.15 9.32
C ARG A 53 3.74 -5.15 9.37
N LEU A 54 3.57 -4.03 8.68
CA LEU A 54 4.61 -3.00 8.54
C LEU A 54 4.36 -1.76 9.41
N PHE A 55 3.30 -1.73 10.21
CA PHE A 55 3.02 -0.61 11.12
C PHE A 55 3.42 -0.93 12.57
N GLY A 56 3.78 0.12 13.29
CA GLY A 56 4.22 0.04 14.69
C GLY A 56 3.05 -0.20 15.62
N ASP A 57 3.21 -1.12 16.57
CA ASP A 57 2.30 -1.29 17.71
C ASP A 57 2.62 -0.29 18.85
N ALA A 58 1.95 -0.43 20.00
CA ALA A 58 2.15 0.40 21.18
C ALA A 58 3.57 0.30 21.77
N GLU A 59 4.30 -0.78 21.47
CA GLU A 59 5.69 -0.99 21.88
C GLU A 59 6.69 -0.53 20.81
N GLY A 60 6.22 0.04 19.70
CA GLY A 60 7.05 0.49 18.58
C GLY A 60 7.57 -0.63 17.68
N LYS A 61 7.06 -1.87 17.83
CA LYS A 61 7.45 -3.02 17.00
C LYS A 61 6.55 -3.11 15.77
N MET A 62 7.10 -3.57 14.64
CA MET A 62 6.34 -3.74 13.39
C MET A 62 5.46 -4.99 13.45
N ASN A 63 4.25 -4.84 13.98
CA ASN A 63 3.31 -5.94 14.23
C ASN A 63 1.90 -5.71 13.67
N LEU A 64 1.59 -4.47 13.29
CA LEU A 64 0.26 -4.09 12.82
C LEU A 64 0.19 -4.12 11.29
N ALA A 65 -0.86 -4.73 10.76
CA ALA A 65 -1.22 -4.71 9.35
C ALA A 65 -1.90 -3.37 8.98
N LEU A 66 -2.19 -3.17 7.69
CA LEU A 66 -2.83 -1.94 7.22
C LEU A 66 -4.21 -1.72 7.85
N ASP A 67 -4.99 -2.79 8.00
CA ASP A 67 -6.33 -2.72 8.56
C ASP A 67 -6.33 -2.40 10.06
N ASP A 68 -5.26 -2.74 10.78
CA ASP A 68 -5.10 -2.42 12.21
C ASP A 68 -4.88 -0.91 12.46
N VAL A 69 -4.39 -0.17 11.45
CA VAL A 69 -4.06 1.25 11.58
C VAL A 69 -4.96 2.18 10.76
N ARG A 70 -5.85 1.62 9.94
CA ARG A 70 -6.88 2.40 9.26
C ARG A 70 -7.94 2.80 10.28
N ALA A 71 -7.86 4.04 10.78
CA ALA A 71 -9.03 4.71 11.35
C ALA A 71 -10.04 4.95 10.22
N ALA A 72 -11.31 4.62 10.47
CA ALA A 72 -12.43 4.85 9.57
C ALA A 72 -12.53 6.31 9.11
#